data_AF-A0A0B3BKV1-F1
#
_entry.id   AF-A0A0B3BKV1-F1
#
_cell.length_a   1.000
_cell.length_b   1.000
_cell.length_c   1.000
_cell.angle_alpha   90.00
_cell.angle_beta   90.00
_cell.angle_gamma   90.00
#
_symmetry.space_group_name_H-M   'P 1'
#
loop_
_entity.id
_entity.type
_entity.pdbx_description
1 polymer ?
#
loop_
_entity_poly.entity_id
_entity_poly.type
_entity_poly.pdbx_seq_one_letter_code
_entity_poly.pdbx_strand_id
1 'polypeptide(L)'
;MEIEVYFNEYKGSGKHWVAEIDRNNQIIKFLKPKRIEYDKSQYKGIKIYDLENGKRYMINEAHTGSYDLRQIVSILNDKLDVLNKYEFNSSRYKK
;
A
#
# COMPACT_ATOMS: atom_id res chain seq x y z
N MET A 1 -9.69 -7.42 -8.17
CA MET A 1 -8.32 -7.91 -8.44
C MET A 1 -7.58 -7.95 -7.11
N GLU A 2 -6.97 -9.07 -6.76
CA GLU A 2 -6.25 -9.19 -5.50
C GLU A 2 -4.80 -8.70 -5.63
N ILE A 3 -4.35 -7.94 -4.64
CA ILE A 3 -2.94 -7.56 -4.49
C ILE A 3 -2.42 -7.94 -3.10
N GLU A 4 -1.15 -8.27 -3.05
CA GLU A 4 -0.44 -8.60 -1.82
C GLU A 4 0.46 -7.43 -1.43
N VAL A 5 0.32 -6.99 -0.18
CA VAL A 5 1.20 -5.99 0.42
C VAL A 5 1.92 -6.62 1.60
N TYR A 6 3.22 -6.74 1.46
CA TYR A 6 4.08 -7.32 2.49
C TYR A 6 4.27 -6.33 3.62
N PHE A 7 4.16 -6.79 4.86
CA PHE A 7 4.45 -5.97 6.03
C PHE A 7 5.42 -6.63 6.99
N ASN A 8 6.18 -5.80 7.69
CA ASN A 8 7.02 -6.20 8.81
C ASN A 8 6.76 -5.26 10.00
N GLU A 9 6.37 -5.82 11.13
CA GLU A 9 5.96 -5.09 12.33
C GLU A 9 7.11 -4.24 12.89
N TYR A 10 8.35 -4.73 12.81
CA TYR A 10 9.54 -3.97 13.22
C TYR A 10 9.83 -2.76 12.34
N LYS A 11 9.31 -2.75 11.11
CA LYS A 11 9.43 -1.57 10.23
C LYS A 11 8.33 -0.54 10.46
N GLY A 12 7.35 -0.82 11.32
CA GLY A 12 6.26 0.07 11.71
C GLY A 12 4.90 -0.35 11.14
N SER A 13 3.87 -0.35 11.99
CA SER A 13 2.51 -0.78 11.65
C SER A 13 1.79 0.11 10.63
N GLY A 14 2.23 1.37 10.48
CA GLY A 14 1.64 2.39 9.60
C GLY A 14 2.18 2.44 8.16
N LYS A 15 3.17 1.61 7.79
CA LYS A 15 3.82 1.69 6.47
C LYS A 15 3.20 0.81 5.38
N HIS A 16 2.13 0.07 5.71
CA HIS A 16 1.61 -0.99 4.85
C HIS A 16 0.09 -0.87 4.71
N TRP A 17 -0.32 -0.10 3.70
CA TRP A 17 -1.73 0.22 3.44
C TRP A 17 -1.98 0.42 1.95
N VAL A 18 -3.24 0.27 1.59
CA VAL A 18 -3.77 0.61 0.27
C VAL A 18 -4.88 1.62 0.47
N ALA A 19 -4.89 2.68 -0.32
CA ALA A 19 -5.95 3.68 -0.31
C ALA A 19 -6.50 3.87 -1.72
N GLU A 20 -7.81 4.02 -1.82
CA GLU A 20 -8.46 4.51 -3.03
C GLU A 20 -8.13 6.00 -3.17
N ILE A 21 -7.75 6.43 -4.37
CA ILE A 21 -7.39 7.81 -4.66
C ILE A 21 -8.22 8.38 -5.81
N ASP A 22 -8.39 9.70 -5.80
CA ASP A 22 -9.03 10.43 -6.89
C ASP A 22 -8.09 10.66 -8.08
N ARG A 23 -8.56 11.43 -9.08
CA ARG A 23 -7.77 11.77 -10.27
C ARG A 23 -6.57 12.69 -9.96
N ASN A 24 -6.60 13.39 -8.83
CA ASN A 24 -5.56 14.29 -8.34
C ASN A 24 -4.62 13.60 -7.34
N ASN A 25 -4.71 12.28 -7.19
CA ASN A 25 -3.97 11.46 -6.24
C ASN A 25 -4.25 11.77 -4.76
N GLN A 26 -5.41 12.37 -4.46
CA GLN A 26 -5.86 12.56 -3.08
C GLN A 26 -6.53 11.29 -2.55
N ILE A 27 -6.24 10.96 -1.30
CA ILE A 27 -6.81 9.79 -0.63
C ILE A 27 -8.31 10.02 -0.40
N ILE A 28 -9.13 9.15 -0.98
CA ILE A 28 -10.58 9.10 -0.75
C ILE A 28 -10.86 8.27 0.50
N LYS A 29 -10.29 7.05 0.57
CA LYS A 29 -10.44 6.15 1.71
C LYS A 29 -9.31 5.13 1.78
N PHE A 30 -8.98 4.68 2.99
CA PHE A 30 -8.11 3.52 3.19
C PHE A 30 -8.92 2.23 3.02
N LEU A 31 -8.38 1.28 2.26
CA LEU A 31 -8.97 -0.04 2.11
C LEU A 31 -8.68 -0.88 3.35
N LYS A 32 -9.64 -1.72 3.72
CA LYS A 32 -9.41 -2.79 4.68
C LYS A 32 -8.89 -4.02 3.93
N PRO A 33 -7.86 -4.71 4.44
CA PRO A 33 -7.42 -5.95 3.84
C PRO A 33 -8.53 -6.99 3.93
N LYS A 34 -8.73 -7.72 2.84
CA LYS A 34 -9.64 -8.87 2.76
C LYS A 34 -9.14 -10.03 3.61
N ARG A 35 -7.83 -10.29 3.57
CA ARG A 35 -7.15 -11.30 4.38
C ARG A 35 -5.82 -10.76 4.89
N ILE A 36 -5.43 -11.19 6.08
CA ILE A 36 -4.12 -10.92 6.65
C ILE A 36 -3.49 -12.26 7.01
N GLU A 37 -2.34 -12.53 6.43
CA GLU A 37 -1.51 -13.69 6.76
C GLU A 37 -0.35 -13.18 7.61
N TYR A 38 -0.24 -13.63 8.85
CA TYR A 38 0.76 -13.11 9.79
C TYR A 38 1.61 -14.24 10.36
N ASP A 39 2.91 -14.17 10.10
CA ASP A 39 3.93 -14.99 10.72
C ASP A 39 4.48 -14.25 11.96
N LYS A 40 3.92 -14.60 13.12
CA LYS A 40 4.33 -14.05 14.43
C LYS A 40 5.78 -14.36 14.77
N SER A 41 6.35 -15.46 14.27
CA SER A 41 7.72 -15.85 14.59
C SER A 41 8.76 -14.92 13.97
N GLN A 42 8.41 -14.30 12.84
CA GLN A 42 9.28 -13.39 12.09
C GLN A 42 8.74 -11.95 12.05
N TYR A 43 7.65 -11.68 12.78
CA TYR A 43 6.99 -10.37 12.84
C TYR A 43 6.72 -9.79 11.45
N LYS A 44 6.35 -10.66 10.51
CA LYS A 44 6.12 -10.33 9.10
C LYS A 44 4.83 -10.94 8.63
N GLY A 45 4.24 -10.38 7.59
CA GLY A 45 3.01 -10.91 7.02
C GLY A 45 2.67 -10.30 5.68
N ILE A 46 1.51 -10.71 5.17
CA ILE A 46 0.94 -10.26 3.91
C ILE A 46 -0.46 -9.77 4.18
N LYS A 47 -0.77 -8.57 3.68
CA LYS A 47 -2.14 -8.05 3.63
C LYS A 47 -2.62 -8.18 2.20
N ILE A 48 -3.72 -8.91 2.03
CA ILE A 48 -4.35 -9.12 0.73
C ILE A 48 -5.49 -8.12 0.61
N TYR A 49 -5.50 -7.31 -0.45
CA TYR A 49 -6.54 -6.33 -0.73
C TYR A 49 -7.25 -6.68 -2.03
N ASP A 50 -8.55 -6.43 -2.08
CA ASP A 50 -9.31 -6.51 -3.32
C ASP A 50 -9.48 -5.11 -3.91
N LEU A 51 -9.07 -4.97 -5.17
CA LEU A 51 -9.12 -3.75 -5.94
C LEU A 51 -10.23 -3.85 -6.97
N GLU A 52 -11.16 -2.91 -6.93
CA GLU A 52 -12.23 -2.77 -7.91
C GLU A 52 -11.68 -2.22 -9.25
N ASN A 53 -12.17 -2.79 -10.35
CA ASN A 53 -11.88 -2.33 -11.71
C ASN A 53 -12.42 -0.91 -11.96
N GLY A 54 -11.70 -0.10 -12.73
CA GLY A 54 -12.04 1.29 -13.03
C GLY A 54 -11.59 2.31 -11.98
N LYS A 55 -10.87 1.87 -10.94
CA LYS A 55 -10.40 2.74 -9.84
C LYS A 55 -8.89 2.90 -9.82
N ARG A 56 -8.43 3.90 -9.06
CA ARG A 56 -7.02 4.17 -8.78
C ARG A 56 -6.71 3.95 -7.31
N TYR A 57 -5.52 3.44 -7.05
CA TYR A 57 -5.08 3.14 -5.70
C TYR A 57 -3.66 3.66 -5.47
N MET A 58 -3.42 4.13 -4.25
CA MET A 58 -2.09 4.35 -3.73
C MET A 58 -1.75 3.21 -2.79
N ILE A 59 -0.67 2.51 -3.11
CA ILE A 59 -0.11 1.43 -2.32
C ILE A 59 1.11 2.00 -1.61
N ASN A 60 1.17 1.81 -0.30
CA ASN A 60 2.32 2.17 0.51
C ASN A 60 2.92 0.88 1.09
N GLU A 61 4.21 0.67 0.83
CA GLU A 61 4.99 -0.45 1.34
C GLU A 61 6.20 0.08 2.10
N ALA A 62 6.63 -0.59 3.17
CA ALA A 62 7.87 -0.17 3.83
C ALA A 62 9.08 -0.49 2.93
N HIS A 63 9.93 0.50 2.71
CA HIS A 63 11.20 0.29 2.03
C HIS A 63 12.33 0.22 3.08
N THR A 64 12.65 1.36 3.69
CA THR A 64 13.73 1.50 4.67
C THR A 64 13.20 2.07 6.00
N GLY A 65 14.10 2.28 6.98
CA GLY A 65 13.71 2.87 8.26
C GLY A 65 13.01 4.24 8.11
N SER A 66 13.48 5.04 7.15
CA SER A 66 13.05 6.42 6.92
C SER A 66 12.22 6.66 5.66
N TYR A 67 12.06 5.63 4.82
CA TYR A 67 11.39 5.77 3.53
C TYR A 67 10.37 4.64 3.32
N ASP A 68 9.24 5.04 2.76
CA ASP A 68 8.19 4.17 2.26
C ASP A 68 8.24 4.18 0.73
N LEU A 69 7.95 3.05 0.11
CA LEU A 69 7.73 2.96 -1.32
C LEU A 69 6.25 3.21 -1.59
N ARG A 70 5.95 4.29 -2.30
CA ARG A 70 4.58 4.59 -2.74
C ARG A 70 4.43 4.31 -4.22
N GLN A 71 3.37 3.60 -4.55
CA GLN A 71 3.00 3.27 -5.91
C GLN A 71 1.58 3.74 -6.17
N ILE A 72 1.37 4.39 -7.30
CA ILE A 72 0.05 4.73 -7.80
C ILE A 72 -0.27 3.76 -8.92
N VAL A 73 -1.35 3.02 -8.75
CA VAL A 73 -1.81 2.03 -9.72
C VAL A 73 -3.23 2.35 -10.17
N SER A 74 -3.57 1.94 -11.38
CA SER A 74 -4.94 1.94 -11.87
C SER A 74 -5.33 0.54 -12.30
N ILE A 75 -6.58 0.16 -12.00
CA ILE A 75 -7.13 -1.12 -12.47
C ILE A 75 -8.05 -0.82 -13.65
N LEU A 76 -7.69 -1.30 -14.83
CA LEU A 76 -8.50 -1.17 -16.04
C LEU A 76 -8.56 -2.50 -16.77
N ASN A 77 -9.76 -2.97 -17.06
CA ASN A 77 -10.01 -4.27 -17.69
C ASN A 77 -9.32 -5.43 -16.94
N ASP A 78 -9.42 -5.42 -15.61
CA ASP A 78 -8.78 -6.38 -14.70
C ASP A 78 -7.25 -6.47 -14.82
N LYS A 79 -6.62 -5.45 -15.39
CA LYS A 79 -5.17 -5.29 -15.43
C LYS A 79 -4.75 -4.18 -14.49
N LEU A 80 -3.67 -4.43 -13.74
CA LEU A 80 -3.00 -3.41 -12.94
C LEU A 80 -1.97 -2.69 -13.80
N ASP A 81 -2.16 -1.39 -13.94
CA ASP A 81 -1.22 -0.48 -14.60
C ASP A 81 -0.56 0.42 -13.57
N VAL A 82 0.77 0.47 -13.57
CA VAL A 82 1.55 1.28 -12.63
C VAL A 82 1.76 2.66 -13.23
N LEU A 83 1.05 3.66 -12.70
CA LEU A 83 1.11 5.04 -13.18
C LEU A 83 2.32 5.80 -12.63
N ASN A 84 2.70 5.52 -11.39
CA ASN A 84 3.84 6.16 -10.74
C ASN A 84 4.41 5.31 -9.61
N LYS A 85 5.70 5.45 -9.33
CA LYS A 85 6.42 4.80 -8.24
C LYS A 85 7.48 5.74 -7.70
N TYR A 86 7.43 6.04 -6.41
CA TYR A 86 8.34 6.98 -5.78
C TYR A 86 8.61 6.63 -4.32
N GLU A 87 9.74 7.10 -3.81
CA GLU A 87 10.07 6.97 -2.39
C GLU A 87 9.49 8.17 -1.61
N PHE A 88 8.81 7.86 -0.53
CA PHE A 88 8.25 8.84 0.38
C PHE A 88 9.02 8.84 1.69
N ASN A 89 9.67 9.96 2.02
CA ASN A 89 10.40 10.08 3.28
C ASN A 89 9.42 10.23 4.46
N SER A 90 9.26 9.17 5.25
CA SER A 90 8.38 9.14 6.42
C SER A 90 8.96 9.90 7.62
N SER A 91 10.27 10.16 7.64
CA SER A 91 10.98 10.82 8.74
C SER A 91 10.79 12.33 8.79
N ARG A 92 10.38 12.96 7.67
CA ARG A 92 10.12 14.42 7.60
C ARG A 92 8.90 14.90 8.40
N TYR A 93 8.09 14.00 8.96
CA TYR A 93 6.88 14.33 9.72
C TYR A 93 6.95 13.99 11.21
N LYS A 94 8.13 13.63 11.75
CA LYS A 94 8.37 13.70 13.20
C LYS A 94 8.51 15.18 13.60
N LYS A 95 7.38 15.87 13.80
CA LYS A 95 7.31 17.12 14.55
C LYS A 95 6.55 16.88 15.84
#